data_AF-A0A8S9WLE2-F1
#
_entry.id   AF-A0A8S9WLE2-F1
#
_cell.length_a   1.000
_cell.length_b   1.000
_cell.length_c   1.000
_cell.angle_alpha   90.00
_cell.angle_beta   90.00
_cell.angle_gamma   90.00
#
_symmetry.space_group_name_H-M   'P 1'
#
loop_
_entity.id
_entity.type
_entity.pdbx_description
1 polymer ?
#
loop_
_entity_poly.entity_id
_entity_poly.type
_entity_poly.pdbx_seq_one_letter_code
_entity_poly.pdbx_strand_id
1 'polypeptide(L)'
;MKTRNNRELSKKGALIGVLIGVIGTLVTYVTGDISFISVPVVLLFSLFGAGLLFLSPYFELFCLVVVYGVIGAIVGYLIDRRNE
;
A
#
# COMPACT_ATOMS: atom_id res chain seq x y z
N MET A 1 -27.40 -14.63 -6.35
CA MET A 1 -26.15 -15.42 -6.25
C MET A 1 -24.89 -14.67 -6.72
N LYS A 2 -25.01 -13.55 -7.47
CA LYS A 2 -23.88 -12.74 -8.01
C LYS A 2 -23.10 -11.92 -6.94
N THR A 3 -23.78 -11.46 -5.88
CA THR A 3 -23.20 -10.63 -4.80
C THR A 3 -22.19 -11.33 -3.88
N ARG A 4 -22.13 -12.67 -3.88
CA ARG A 4 -21.19 -13.41 -3.02
C ARG A 4 -19.77 -13.46 -3.61
N ASN A 5 -19.65 -13.41 -4.93
CA ASN A 5 -18.36 -13.49 -5.63
C ASN A 5 -17.60 -12.15 -5.61
N ASN A 6 -18.34 -11.04 -5.66
CA ASN A 6 -17.81 -9.67 -5.63
C ASN A 6 -17.11 -9.33 -4.29
N ARG A 7 -17.68 -9.78 -3.16
CA ARG A 7 -17.03 -9.65 -1.84
C ARG A 7 -15.72 -10.44 -1.74
N GLU A 8 -15.57 -11.55 -2.44
CA GLU A 8 -14.32 -12.30 -2.48
C GLU A 8 -13.25 -11.56 -3.28
N LEU A 9 -13.63 -10.93 -4.39
CA LEU A 9 -12.71 -10.16 -5.23
C LEU A 9 -12.18 -8.91 -4.53
N SER A 10 -13.07 -8.16 -3.87
CA SER A 10 -12.69 -6.97 -3.09
C SER A 10 -11.76 -7.34 -1.92
N LYS A 11 -12.04 -8.45 -1.22
CA LYS A 11 -11.14 -9.01 -0.19
C LYS A 11 -9.78 -9.40 -0.76
N LYS A 12 -9.74 -10.02 -1.95
CA LYS A 12 -8.48 -10.41 -2.62
C LYS A 12 -7.67 -9.18 -3.02
N GLY A 13 -8.30 -8.13 -3.54
CA GLY A 13 -7.61 -6.86 -3.89
C GLY A 13 -6.98 -6.18 -2.67
N ALA A 14 -7.72 -6.08 -1.57
CA ALA A 14 -7.20 -5.57 -0.30
C ALA A 14 -6.04 -6.44 0.23
N LEU A 15 -6.18 -7.77 0.16
CA LEU A 15 -5.12 -8.71 0.54
C LEU A 15 -3.85 -8.54 -0.28
N ILE A 16 -3.97 -8.37 -1.60
CA ILE A 16 -2.84 -8.15 -2.50
C ILE A 16 -2.14 -6.82 -2.16
N GLY A 17 -2.90 -5.74 -1.92
CA GLY A 17 -2.32 -4.45 -1.52
C GLY A 17 -1.55 -4.52 -0.20
N VAL A 18 -2.13 -5.19 0.80
CA VAL A 18 -1.45 -5.44 2.08
C VAL A 18 -0.22 -6.30 1.88
N LEU A 19 -0.29 -7.36 1.06
CA LEU A 19 0.85 -8.23 0.79
C LEU A 19 2.00 -7.47 0.11
N ILE A 20 1.69 -6.64 -0.89
CA ILE A 20 2.68 -5.79 -1.57
C ILE A 20 3.29 -4.79 -0.58
N GLY A 21 2.48 -4.16 0.27
CA GLY A 21 2.96 -3.26 1.31
C GLY A 21 3.89 -3.94 2.31
N VAL A 22 3.55 -5.16 2.76
CA VAL A 22 4.38 -5.96 3.69
C VAL A 22 5.66 -6.43 3.02
N ILE A 23 5.61 -6.89 1.76
CA ILE A 23 6.80 -7.33 1.02
C ILE A 23 7.74 -6.14 0.77
N GLY A 24 7.22 -4.99 0.32
CA GLY A 24 8.01 -3.76 0.14
C GLY A 24 8.65 -3.29 1.44
N THR A 25 7.94 -3.42 2.56
CA THR A 25 8.43 -3.15 3.91
C THR A 25 9.57 -4.09 4.30
N LEU A 26 9.39 -5.40 4.07
CA LEU A 26 10.38 -6.42 4.38
C LEU A 26 11.67 -6.23 3.58
N VAL A 27 11.55 -5.93 2.28
CA VAL A 27 12.69 -5.65 1.40
C VAL A 27 13.48 -4.45 1.93
N THR A 28 12.80 -3.34 2.21
CA THR A 28 13.42 -2.11 2.76
C THR A 28 14.13 -2.37 4.10
N TYR A 29 13.53 -3.18 4.97
CA TYR A 29 14.15 -3.56 6.25
C TYR A 29 15.40 -4.42 6.07
N VAL A 30 15.41 -5.37 5.12
CA VAL A 30 16.55 -6.26 4.86
C VAL A 30 17.68 -5.55 4.12
N THR A 31 17.35 -4.68 3.17
CA THR A 31 18.35 -3.99 2.35
C THR A 31 18.93 -2.77 3.06
N GLY A 32 18.23 -2.17 4.04
CA GLY A 32 18.63 -0.90 4.65
C GLY A 32 18.53 0.30 3.71
N ASP A 33 18.42 0.04 2.41
CA ASP A 33 18.11 1.02 1.38
C ASP A 33 16.62 1.31 1.31
N ILE A 34 16.31 2.60 1.35
CA ILE A 34 15.04 3.22 1.00
C ILE A 34 14.75 2.82 -0.46
N SER A 35 14.04 1.71 -0.61
CA SER A 35 13.78 1.08 -1.90
C SER A 35 13.03 2.02 -2.84
N PHE A 36 13.17 1.81 -4.15
CA PHE A 36 12.43 2.50 -5.22
C PHE A 36 10.90 2.56 -5.00
N ILE A 37 10.39 1.62 -4.20
CA ILE A 37 8.99 1.48 -3.77
C ILE A 37 8.57 2.59 -2.80
N SER A 38 9.45 3.05 -1.92
CA SER A 38 9.12 4.07 -0.92
C SER A 38 9.35 5.49 -1.40
N VAL A 39 10.19 5.70 -2.40
CA VAL A 39 10.45 6.99 -3.07
C VAL A 39 9.17 7.76 -3.43
N PRO A 40 8.16 7.18 -4.14
CA PRO A 40 6.95 7.90 -4.46
C PRO A 40 6.11 8.26 -3.22
N VAL A 41 6.13 7.44 -2.17
CA VAL A 41 5.42 7.73 -0.91
C VAL A 41 6.12 8.84 -0.13
N VAL A 42 7.45 8.77 0.00
CA VAL A 42 8.27 9.80 0.64
C VAL A 42 8.11 11.14 -0.08
N LEU A 43 8.13 11.16 -1.42
CA LEU A 43 7.90 12.36 -2.22
C LEU A 43 6.50 12.95 -1.97
N LEU A 44 5.48 12.10 -1.95
CA LEU A 44 4.10 12.52 -1.72
C LEU A 44 3.92 13.15 -0.33
N PHE A 45 4.53 12.58 0.71
CA PHE A 45 4.49 13.14 2.05
C PHE A 45 5.42 14.36 2.25
N SER A 46 6.53 14.43 1.51
CA SER A 46 7.43 15.59 1.50
C SER A 46 6.75 16.85 0.95
N LEU A 47 5.85 16.69 -0.04
CA LEU A 47 5.00 17.78 -0.55
C LEU A 47 4.12 18.43 0.53
N PHE A 48 3.73 17.67 1.57
CA PHE A 48 2.95 18.17 2.70
C PHE A 48 3.81 18.58 3.91
N GLY A 49 5.13 18.68 3.75
CA GLY A 49 6.06 19.04 4.83
C GLY A 49 6.35 17.91 5.82
N ALA A 50 5.87 16.69 5.56
CA ALA A 50 6.05 15.52 6.43
C ALA A 50 7.26 14.65 6.03
N GLY A 51 8.07 15.08 5.05
CA GLY A 51 9.18 14.30 4.50
C GLY A 51 10.26 13.94 5.52
N LEU A 52 10.53 14.83 6.49
CA LEU A 52 11.52 14.57 7.56
C LEU A 52 11.09 13.42 8.50
N LEU A 53 9.80 13.12 8.60
CA LEU A 53 9.33 11.99 9.41
C LEU A 53 9.72 10.64 8.80
N PHE A 54 10.06 10.60 7.51
CA PHE A 54 10.57 9.42 6.81
C PHE A 54 12.07 9.17 7.04
N LEU A 55 12.78 10.06 7.76
CA LEU A 55 14.11 9.72 8.30
C LEU A 55 14.03 8.65 9.40
N SER A 56 12.85 8.47 10.02
CA SER A 56 12.60 7.38 10.95
C SER A 56 12.13 6.15 10.17
N PRO A 57 12.92 5.05 10.14
CA PRO A 57 12.60 3.88 9.33
C PRO A 57 11.26 3.25 9.76
N TYR A 58 10.93 3.28 11.05
CA TYR A 58 9.66 2.74 11.55
C TYR A 58 8.43 3.53 11.08
N PHE A 59 8.55 4.85 10.95
CA PHE A 59 7.47 5.70 10.47
C PHE A 59 7.25 5.53 8.96
N GLU A 60 8.34 5.45 8.21
CA GLU A 60 8.31 5.14 6.77
C GLU A 60 7.62 3.79 6.50
N LEU A 61 8.03 2.74 7.22
CA LEU A 61 7.45 1.40 7.08
C LEU A 61 5.95 1.40 7.39
N PHE A 62 5.53 2.11 8.43
CA PHE A 62 4.11 2.27 8.77
C PHE A 62 3.34 2.95 7.63
N CYS A 63 3.86 4.06 7.11
CA CYS A 63 3.25 4.79 6.01
C CYS A 63 3.13 3.93 4.74
N LEU A 64 4.15 3.13 4.42
CA LEU A 64 4.10 2.23 3.25
C LEU A 64 2.99 1.20 3.39
N VAL A 65 2.91 0.51 4.52
CA VAL A 65 1.85 -0.50 4.75
C VAL A 65 0.47 0.13 4.63
N VAL A 66 0.26 1.30 5.22
CA VAL A 66 -1.02 2.01 5.15
C VAL A 66 -1.35 2.44 3.72
N VAL A 67 -0.42 3.11 3.03
CA VAL A 67 -0.65 3.63 1.68
C VAL A 67 -0.91 2.49 0.68
N TYR A 68 -0.10 1.43 0.69
CA TYR A 68 -0.31 0.29 -0.19
C TYR A 68 -1.57 -0.51 0.15
N GLY A 69 -1.92 -0.62 1.44
CA GLY A 69 -3.19 -1.18 1.87
C GLY A 69 -4.39 -0.40 1.33
N VAL A 70 -4.36 0.92 1.43
CA VAL A 70 -5.41 1.81 0.89
C VAL A 70 -5.48 1.72 -0.63
N ILE A 71 -4.35 1.76 -1.35
CA ILE A 71 -4.31 1.61 -2.81
C ILE A 71 -4.90 0.27 -3.22
N GLY A 72 -4.52 -0.84 -2.58
CA GLY A 72 -5.09 -2.16 -2.89
C GLY A 72 -6.57 -2.26 -2.60
N ALA A 73 -7.06 -1.64 -1.53
CA ALA A 73 -8.49 -1.56 -1.24
C ALA A 73 -9.25 -0.76 -2.31
N ILE A 74 -8.71 0.39 -2.75
CA ILE A 74 -9.28 1.21 -3.82
C ILE A 74 -9.32 0.43 -5.14
N VAL A 75 -8.21 -0.21 -5.52
CA VAL A 75 -8.14 -1.03 -6.74
C VAL A 75 -9.12 -2.20 -6.67
N GLY A 76 -9.18 -2.90 -5.54
CA GLY A 76 -10.14 -3.98 -5.30
C GLY A 76 -11.59 -3.50 -5.43
N TYR A 77 -11.91 -2.32 -4.91
CA TYR A 77 -13.23 -1.71 -5.05
C TYR A 77 -13.55 -1.28 -6.49
N LEU A 78 -12.59 -0.69 -7.22
CA LEU A 78 -12.77 -0.27 -8.61
C LEU A 78 -13.01 -1.45 -9.55
N ILE A 79 -12.28 -2.55 -9.36
CA ILE A 79 -12.47 -3.78 -10.14
C ILE A 79 -13.85 -4.38 -9.86
N ASP A 80 -14.26 -4.40 -8.58
CA ASP A 80 -15.58 -4.91 -8.17
C ASP A 80 -16.72 -4.14 -8.85
N ARG A 81 -16.62 -2.80 -8.85
CA ARG A 81 -17.62 -1.91 -9.44
C ARG A 81 -17.66 -1.94 -10.98
N ARG A 82 -16.56 -2.30 -11.64
CA ARG A 82 -16.50 -2.45 -13.11
C ARG A 82 -17.15 -3.75 -13.61
N ASN A 83 -17.26 -4.76 -12.74
CA ASN A 83 -17.81 -6.07 -13.08
C ASN A 83 -19.31 -6.22 -12.72
N GLU A 84 -19.94 -5.17 -12.17
CA GLU A 84 -21.37 -5.11 -11.88
C GLU A 84 -22.20 -4.89 -13.15
#